data_AF-A0A7I7PGF3-F1
#
_entry.id   AF-A0A7I7PGF3-F1
#
_cell.length_a   1.000
_cell.length_b   1.000
_cell.length_c   1.000
_cell.angle_alpha   90.00
_cell.angle_beta   90.00
_cell.angle_gamma   90.00
#
_symmetry.space_group_name_H-M   'P 1'
#
loop_
_entity.id
_entity.type
_entity.pdbx_description
1 polymer ?
#
loop_
_entity_poly.entity_id
_entity_poly.type
_entity_poly.pdbx_seq_one_letter_code
_entity_poly.pdbx_strand_id
1 'polypeptide(L)'
;MTSRWRRPDTVVTGVKGKSPQRAVGLAILIAGLLLILSVFLEWGRIAIGAESHSLAQASVSGAGTVSITMPQDDPEFERYAAKSLEHVVGHGGLWVAIIAVLIIAAGAAYLWLPPREEAAIAVALLASIGSVLCLASALNVRRIFGDAFDVAAAHYSLGYGLALACITTIVLIALGVAGLVLERPVAR
;
A
#
# COMPACT_ATOMS: atom_id res chain seq x y z
N MET A 1 27.23 -66.13 13.48
CA MET A 1 28.21 -65.07 13.14
C MET A 1 27.75 -64.43 11.83
N THR A 2 26.87 -63.42 11.89
CA THR A 2 27.14 -61.97 12.00
C THR A 2 27.52 -61.31 10.67
N SER A 3 26.57 -60.62 10.05
CA SER A 3 26.68 -59.17 9.81
C SER A 3 25.39 -58.64 9.17
N ARG A 4 24.50 -58.16 10.04
CA ARG A 4 23.32 -57.37 9.68
C ARG A 4 23.84 -55.98 9.32
N TRP A 5 23.95 -55.68 8.03
CA TRP A 5 24.31 -54.35 7.55
C TRP A 5 23.19 -53.37 7.90
N ARG A 6 23.33 -52.74 9.07
CA ARG A 6 22.55 -51.60 9.50
C ARG A 6 23.00 -50.42 8.65
N ARG A 7 22.16 -49.99 7.70
CA ARG A 7 22.36 -48.70 7.02
C ARG A 7 22.44 -47.62 8.11
N PRO A 8 23.42 -46.71 8.07
CA PRO A 8 23.39 -45.55 8.94
C PRO A 8 22.15 -44.75 8.55
N ASP A 9 21.24 -44.62 9.51
CA ASP A 9 20.18 -43.62 9.47
C ASP A 9 20.88 -42.28 9.31
N THR A 10 20.87 -41.75 8.09
CA THR A 10 21.11 -40.33 7.88
C THR A 10 20.04 -39.63 8.66
N VAL A 11 20.38 -39.18 9.86
CA VAL A 11 19.64 -38.18 10.61
C VAL A 11 19.69 -36.95 9.73
N VAL A 12 18.74 -36.86 8.79
CA VAL A 12 18.34 -35.61 8.19
C VAL A 12 17.75 -34.85 9.36
N THR A 13 18.61 -34.12 10.07
CA THR A 13 18.21 -33.10 11.02
C THR A 13 17.34 -32.16 10.21
N GLY A 14 16.03 -32.35 10.35
CA GLY A 14 15.04 -31.51 9.72
C GLY A 14 15.30 -30.08 10.18
N VAL A 15 15.97 -29.30 9.34
CA VAL A 15 15.81 -27.86 9.27
C VAL A 15 14.38 -27.66 8.79
N LYS A 16 13.48 -27.85 9.75
CA LYS A 16 12.03 -27.93 9.64
C LYS A 16 11.58 -26.65 8.95
N GLY A 17 10.89 -26.76 7.81
CA GLY A 17 10.50 -25.69 6.88
C GLY A 17 9.60 -24.57 7.42
N LYS A 18 9.93 -24.01 8.59
CA LYS A 18 9.26 -22.87 9.25
C LYS A 18 9.88 -21.52 8.90
N SER A 19 11.09 -21.47 8.33
CA SER A 19 11.76 -20.20 8.01
C SER A 19 11.11 -19.43 6.85
N PRO A 20 10.67 -20.03 5.72
CA PRO A 20 10.11 -19.25 4.62
C PRO A 20 8.71 -18.70 4.95
N GLN A 21 7.87 -19.49 5.62
CA GLN A 21 6.53 -19.06 6.03
C GLN A 21 6.58 -17.86 6.98
N ARG A 22 7.50 -17.87 7.96
CA ARG A 22 7.71 -16.73 8.86
C ARG A 22 8.21 -15.48 8.13
N ALA A 23 9.10 -15.65 7.16
CA ALA A 23 9.59 -14.55 6.34
C ALA A 23 8.46 -13.91 5.51
N VAL A 24 7.58 -14.72 4.91
CA VAL A 24 6.40 -14.22 4.17
C VAL A 24 5.44 -13.48 5.08
N GLY A 25 5.07 -14.04 6.24
CA GLY A 25 4.18 -13.36 7.19
C GLY A 25 4.75 -12.03 7.70
N LEU A 26 6.06 -11.98 7.96
CA LEU A 26 6.73 -10.74 8.37
C LEU A 26 6.79 -9.71 7.23
N ALA A 27 7.03 -10.16 5.99
CA ALA A 27 6.99 -9.31 4.82
C ALA A 27 5.59 -8.72 4.58
N ILE A 28 4.53 -9.51 4.80
CA ILE A 28 3.13 -9.02 4.73
C ILE A 28 2.89 -7.93 5.77
N LEU A 29 3.36 -8.11 7.01
CA LEU A 29 3.23 -7.09 8.06
C LEU A 29 3.96 -5.80 7.70
N ILE A 30 5.21 -5.91 7.23
CA ILE A 30 6.01 -4.74 6.82
C ILE A 30 5.33 -4.03 5.65
N ALA A 31 4.88 -4.76 4.63
CA ALA A 31 4.17 -4.19 3.50
C ALA A 31 2.84 -3.55 3.93
N GLY A 32 2.09 -4.15 4.86
CA GLY A 32 0.90 -3.54 5.44
C GLY A 32 1.18 -2.22 6.15
N LEU A 33 2.29 -2.13 6.90
CA LEU A 33 2.72 -0.88 7.55
C LEU A 33 3.15 0.18 6.53
N LEU A 34 3.86 -0.20 5.47
CA LEU A 34 4.17 0.71 4.36
C LEU A 34 2.90 1.25 3.69
N LEU A 35 1.87 0.41 3.57
CA LEU A 35 0.58 0.78 3.04
C LEU A 35 -0.13 1.80 3.95
N ILE A 36 -0.05 1.65 5.28
CA ILE A 36 -0.49 2.69 6.25
C ILE A 36 0.28 3.99 6.04
N LEU A 37 1.61 3.92 6.02
CA LEU A 37 2.46 5.11 5.85
C LEU A 37 2.13 5.86 4.55
N SER A 38 1.78 5.12 3.49
CA SER A 38 1.40 5.71 2.20
C SER A 38 0.20 6.65 2.29
N VAL A 39 -0.72 6.45 3.25
CA VAL A 39 -1.88 7.32 3.46
C VAL A 39 -1.48 8.71 3.96
N PHE A 40 -0.42 8.80 4.76
CA PHE A 40 0.07 10.07 5.28
C PHE A 40 0.97 10.82 4.30
N LEU A 41 1.41 10.16 3.23
CA LEU A 41 2.20 10.76 2.17
C LEU A 41 1.31 11.48 1.15
N GLU A 42 1.94 12.32 0.34
CA GLU A 42 1.33 13.03 -0.78
C GLU A 42 0.78 12.05 -1.82
N TRP A 43 -0.51 12.12 -2.11
CA TRP A 43 -1.19 11.29 -3.12
C TRP A 43 -1.33 11.96 -4.47
N GLY A 44 -1.50 13.28 -4.48
CA GLY A 44 -1.55 14.07 -5.70
C GLY A 44 -0.97 15.45 -5.49
N ARG A 45 -0.42 16.01 -6.57
CA ARG A 45 0.04 17.39 -6.66
C ARG A 45 -0.68 18.13 -7.77
N ILE A 46 -1.03 19.38 -7.52
CA ILE A 46 -1.44 20.36 -8.52
C ILE A 46 -0.41 21.48 -8.56
N ALA A 47 0.04 21.82 -9.76
CA ALA A 47 0.72 23.10 -10.02
C ALA A 47 -0.23 24.01 -10.83
N ILE A 48 -0.44 25.23 -10.33
CA ILE A 48 -1.21 26.27 -11.02
C ILE A 48 -0.23 27.26 -11.67
N GLY A 49 -0.24 27.32 -13.01
CA GLY A 49 0.73 28.06 -13.84
C GLY A 49 1.57 27.14 -14.74
N ALA A 50 2.42 27.73 -15.59
CA ALA A 50 3.33 26.96 -16.45
C ALA A 50 4.32 26.16 -15.59
N GLU A 51 4.63 24.91 -15.96
CA GLU A 51 5.51 24.00 -15.18
C GLU A 51 6.88 24.62 -14.79
N SER A 52 7.38 25.57 -15.58
CA SER A 52 8.65 26.28 -15.32
C SER A 52 8.53 27.47 -14.34
N HIS A 53 7.32 28.00 -14.12
CA HIS A 53 7.04 29.15 -13.25
C HIS A 53 5.70 28.96 -12.53
N SER A 54 5.58 27.89 -11.73
CA SER A 54 4.36 27.64 -10.96
C SER A 54 4.13 28.76 -9.94
N LEU A 55 2.98 29.44 -10.05
CA LEU A 55 2.57 30.53 -9.15
C LEU A 55 2.14 29.98 -7.78
N ALA A 56 1.63 28.76 -7.74
CA ALA A 56 1.33 28.03 -6.51
C ALA A 56 1.36 26.51 -6.77
N GLN A 57 1.83 25.75 -5.78
CA GLN A 57 1.72 24.29 -5.74
C GLN A 57 0.83 23.89 -4.56
N ALA A 58 -0.10 22.96 -4.80
CA ALA A 58 -0.91 22.36 -3.76
C ALA A 58 -0.75 20.85 -3.82
N SER A 59 -0.60 20.21 -2.67
CA SER A 59 -0.52 18.77 -2.57
C SER A 59 -1.49 18.24 -1.53
N VAL A 60 -2.08 17.09 -1.81
CA VAL A 60 -3.08 16.45 -0.95
C VAL A 60 -2.55 15.09 -0.55
N SER A 61 -2.53 14.80 0.75
CA SER A 61 -2.22 13.47 1.27
C SER A 61 -3.42 12.54 1.18
N GLY A 62 -3.19 11.23 1.25
CA GLY A 62 -4.26 10.24 1.32
C GLY A 62 -5.16 10.40 2.54
N ALA A 63 -4.62 10.95 3.65
CA ALA A 63 -5.37 11.28 4.85
C ALA A 63 -6.25 12.54 4.68
N GLY A 64 -6.11 13.26 3.57
CA GLY A 64 -6.83 14.50 3.29
C GLY A 64 -6.12 15.76 3.82
N THR A 65 -4.88 15.66 4.29
CA THR A 65 -4.13 16.87 4.66
C THR A 65 -3.66 17.58 3.40
N VAL A 66 -3.88 18.90 3.37
CA VAL A 66 -3.47 19.75 2.26
C VAL A 66 -2.26 20.56 2.66
N SER A 67 -1.24 20.60 1.82
CA SER A 67 -0.13 21.54 1.93
C SER A 67 -0.05 22.39 0.68
N ILE A 68 0.13 23.71 0.89
CA ILE A 68 0.23 24.69 -0.18
C ILE A 68 1.62 25.31 -0.08
N THR A 69 2.32 25.45 -1.21
CA THR A 69 3.63 26.07 -1.30
C THR A 69 3.56 27.17 -2.34
N MET A 70 3.86 28.41 -1.93
CA MET A 70 3.85 29.58 -2.80
C MET A 70 5.24 30.24 -2.83
N PRO A 71 5.64 30.87 -3.96
CA PRO A 71 6.86 31.65 -4.06
C PRO A 71 6.81 33.01 -3.34
N GLN A 72 5.61 33.52 -3.03
CA GLN A 72 5.40 34.78 -2.31
C GLN A 72 4.45 34.55 -1.13
N ASP A 73 4.82 35.06 0.05
CA ASP A 73 3.99 35.06 1.27
C ASP A 73 2.81 36.03 1.10
N ASP A 74 1.70 35.57 0.51
CA ASP A 74 0.43 36.29 0.50
C ASP A 74 -0.59 35.60 1.42
N PRO A 75 -0.81 36.14 2.65
CA PRO A 75 -1.68 35.52 3.65
C PRO A 75 -3.17 35.59 3.29
N GLU A 76 -3.59 36.49 2.39
CA GLU A 76 -4.99 36.54 1.94
C GLU A 76 -5.29 35.42 0.94
N PHE A 77 -4.32 35.15 0.04
CA PHE A 77 -4.43 34.06 -0.92
C PHE A 77 -4.33 32.69 -0.24
N GLU A 78 -3.48 32.55 0.78
CA GLU A 78 -3.38 31.34 1.60
C GLU A 78 -4.71 31.01 2.29
N ARG A 79 -5.40 32.02 2.86
CA ARG A 79 -6.73 31.84 3.45
C ARG A 79 -7.80 31.46 2.42
N TYR A 80 -7.76 32.07 1.23
CA TYR A 80 -8.70 31.72 0.15
C TYR A 80 -8.47 30.29 -0.33
N ALA A 81 -7.22 29.89 -0.54
CA ALA A 81 -6.87 28.55 -0.97
C ALA A 81 -7.22 27.51 0.10
N ALA A 82 -6.90 27.76 1.37
CA ALA A 82 -7.27 26.88 2.49
C ALA A 82 -8.80 26.68 2.57
N LYS A 83 -9.59 27.74 2.39
CA LYS A 83 -11.07 27.67 2.43
C LYS A 83 -11.67 26.94 1.23
N SER A 84 -11.11 27.12 0.03
CA SER A 84 -11.49 26.36 -1.15
C SER A 84 -11.08 24.89 -1.05
N LEU A 85 -9.96 24.60 -0.37
CA LEU A 85 -9.47 23.24 -0.14
C LEU A 85 -10.19 22.52 1.00
N GLU A 86 -10.77 23.22 1.97
CA GLU A 86 -11.56 22.61 3.05
C GLU A 86 -12.75 21.80 2.52
N HIS A 87 -13.35 22.23 1.40
CA HIS A 87 -14.42 21.49 0.71
C HIS A 87 -13.90 20.32 -0.15
N VAL A 88 -12.58 20.20 -0.29
CA VAL A 88 -11.85 19.24 -1.15
C VAL A 88 -11.12 18.19 -0.32
N VAL A 89 -11.10 18.31 1.01
CA VAL A 89 -10.58 17.30 1.94
C VAL A 89 -11.50 16.06 1.95
N GLY A 90 -11.63 15.42 0.79
CA GLY A 90 -12.11 14.07 0.66
C GLY A 90 -11.08 13.16 1.30
N HIS A 91 -11.51 12.31 2.22
CA HIS A 91 -10.68 11.30 2.85
C HIS A 91 -10.42 10.14 1.86
N GLY A 92 -9.90 10.48 0.67
CA GLY A 92 -9.78 9.60 -0.48
C GLY A 92 -8.84 8.42 -0.24
N GLY A 93 -7.96 8.49 0.76
CA GLY A 93 -7.09 7.39 1.19
C GLY A 93 -7.53 6.65 2.46
N LEU A 94 -8.68 6.99 3.07
CA LEU A 94 -9.17 6.28 4.27
C LEU A 94 -9.39 4.78 4.00
N TRP A 95 -9.89 4.45 2.81
CA TRP A 95 -10.09 3.05 2.42
C TRP A 95 -8.76 2.27 2.36
N VAL A 96 -7.64 2.93 2.00
CA VAL A 96 -6.30 2.31 2.03
C VAL A 96 -5.89 2.00 3.45
N ALA A 97 -6.15 2.90 4.41
CA ALA A 97 -5.89 2.63 5.82
C ALA A 97 -6.70 1.43 6.33
N ILE A 98 -7.98 1.34 5.97
CA ILE A 98 -8.85 0.21 6.33
C ILE A 98 -8.30 -1.10 5.77
N ILE A 99 -7.98 -1.14 4.47
CA ILE A 99 -7.39 -2.32 3.82
C ILE A 99 -6.06 -2.69 4.48
N ALA A 100 -5.20 -1.71 4.78
CA ALA A 100 -3.92 -1.94 5.42
C ALA A 100 -4.07 -2.62 6.78
N VAL A 101 -4.99 -2.14 7.63
CA VAL A 101 -5.27 -2.71 8.95
C VAL A 101 -5.76 -4.16 8.81
N LEU A 102 -6.66 -4.43 7.86
CA LEU A 102 -7.14 -5.80 7.60
C LEU A 102 -6.01 -6.72 7.12
N ILE A 103 -5.11 -6.22 6.25
CA ILE A 103 -3.94 -6.97 5.78
C ILE A 103 -2.96 -7.25 6.93
N ILE A 104 -2.75 -6.29 7.84
CA ILE A 104 -1.90 -6.48 9.03
C ILE A 104 -2.52 -7.54 9.95
N ALA A 105 -3.83 -7.48 10.19
CA ALA A 105 -4.55 -8.48 10.99
C ALA A 105 -4.46 -9.88 10.35
N ALA A 106 -4.60 -9.97 9.02
CA ALA A 106 -4.45 -11.22 8.29
C ALA A 106 -2.98 -11.72 8.30
N GLY A 107 -1.99 -10.85 8.15
CA GLY A 107 -0.57 -11.20 8.26
C GLY A 107 -0.18 -11.68 9.66
N ALA A 108 -0.74 -11.05 10.69
CA ALA A 108 -0.64 -11.49 12.08
C ALA A 108 -1.26 -12.89 12.26
N ALA A 109 -2.48 -13.09 11.75
CA ALA A 109 -3.13 -14.39 11.75
C ALA A 109 -2.30 -15.46 11.03
N TYR A 110 -1.69 -15.14 9.88
CA TYR A 110 -0.82 -16.04 9.15
C TYR A 110 0.39 -16.52 9.98
N LEU A 111 0.96 -15.64 10.82
CA LEU A 111 2.09 -15.99 11.68
C LEU A 111 1.68 -16.87 12.88
N TRP A 112 0.58 -16.52 13.54
CA TRP A 112 0.25 -17.05 14.87
C TRP A 112 -0.90 -18.06 14.90
N LEU A 113 -1.79 -18.06 13.91
CA LEU A 113 -2.98 -18.90 13.91
C LEU A 113 -2.84 -20.13 12.98
N PRO A 114 -3.56 -21.24 13.26
CA PRO A 114 -3.60 -22.43 12.40
C PRO A 114 -4.18 -22.23 10.98
N PRO A 115 -5.24 -21.43 10.73
CA PRO A 115 -5.80 -21.20 9.40
C PRO A 115 -4.94 -20.24 8.55
N ARG A 116 -3.72 -20.68 8.22
CA ARG A 116 -2.75 -19.88 7.45
C ARG A 116 -3.15 -19.72 5.99
N GLU A 117 -3.74 -20.76 5.40
CA GLU A 117 -4.22 -20.69 4.02
C GLU A 117 -5.30 -19.61 3.86
N GLU A 118 -6.29 -19.59 4.75
CA GLU A 118 -7.36 -18.58 4.75
C GLU A 118 -6.81 -17.16 4.89
N ALA A 119 -5.84 -16.97 5.79
CA ALA A 119 -5.18 -15.69 5.98
C ALA A 119 -4.43 -15.22 4.71
N ALA A 120 -3.76 -16.13 4.00
CA ALA A 120 -3.08 -15.80 2.75
C ALA A 120 -4.06 -15.47 1.61
N ILE A 121 -5.21 -16.18 1.54
CA ILE A 121 -6.30 -15.85 0.61
C ILE A 121 -6.83 -14.44 0.91
N ALA A 122 -7.08 -14.14 2.18
CA ALA A 122 -7.59 -12.83 2.59
C ALA A 122 -6.63 -11.70 2.20
N VAL A 123 -5.32 -11.86 2.42
CA VAL A 123 -4.30 -10.89 2.00
C VAL A 123 -4.33 -10.69 0.48
N ALA A 124 -4.35 -11.77 -0.31
CA ALA A 124 -4.35 -11.68 -1.76
C ALA A 124 -5.61 -10.97 -2.30
N LEU A 125 -6.78 -11.26 -1.74
CA LEU A 125 -8.04 -10.62 -2.13
C LEU A 125 -8.06 -9.13 -1.76
N LEU A 126 -7.72 -8.79 -0.52
CA LEU A 126 -7.65 -7.41 -0.06
C LEU A 126 -6.66 -6.57 -0.87
N ALA A 127 -5.47 -7.13 -1.14
CA ALA A 127 -4.45 -6.48 -1.94
C ALA A 127 -4.87 -6.31 -3.41
N SER A 128 -5.62 -7.26 -3.97
CA SER A 128 -6.17 -7.16 -5.32
C SER A 128 -7.20 -6.05 -5.45
N ILE A 129 -8.15 -5.97 -4.50
CA ILE A 129 -9.12 -4.87 -4.43
C ILE A 129 -8.38 -3.53 -4.28
N GLY A 130 -7.40 -3.47 -3.37
CA GLY A 130 -6.60 -2.28 -3.17
C GLY A 130 -5.83 -1.86 -4.42
N SER A 131 -5.26 -2.81 -5.16
CA SER A 131 -4.54 -2.53 -6.41
C SER A 131 -5.45 -1.92 -7.48
N VAL A 132 -6.67 -2.44 -7.64
CA VAL A 132 -7.65 -1.88 -8.61
C VAL A 132 -8.03 -0.45 -8.24
N LEU A 133 -8.32 -0.19 -6.97
CA LEU A 133 -8.69 1.15 -6.48
C LEU A 133 -7.52 2.15 -6.57
N CYS A 134 -6.30 1.70 -6.24
CA CYS A 134 -5.07 2.47 -6.41
C CYS A 134 -4.83 2.81 -7.89
N LEU A 135 -4.98 1.84 -8.80
CA LEU A 135 -4.80 2.04 -10.23
C LEU A 135 -5.84 3.02 -10.81
N ALA A 136 -7.11 2.89 -10.40
CA ALA A 136 -8.15 3.83 -10.81
C ALA A 136 -7.84 5.26 -10.36
N SER A 137 -7.30 5.42 -9.15
CA SER A 137 -6.88 6.71 -8.60
C SER A 137 -5.63 7.25 -9.33
N ALA A 138 -4.70 6.37 -9.71
CA ALA A 138 -3.49 6.75 -10.44
C ALA A 138 -3.77 7.16 -11.90
N LEU A 139 -4.75 6.52 -12.55
CA LEU A 139 -5.18 6.87 -13.91
C LEU A 139 -6.00 8.16 -13.95
N ASN A 140 -6.64 8.53 -12.84
CA ASN A 140 -7.45 9.74 -12.75
C ASN A 140 -7.13 10.52 -11.47
N VAL A 141 -5.89 10.99 -11.37
CA VAL A 141 -5.38 11.80 -10.24
C VAL A 141 -6.24 13.03 -9.99
N ARG A 142 -6.83 13.60 -11.06
CA ARG A 142 -7.74 14.75 -10.98
C ARG A 142 -8.93 14.48 -10.05
N ARG A 143 -9.44 13.24 -10.00
CA ARG A 143 -10.55 12.86 -9.12
C ARG A 143 -10.23 12.99 -7.63
N ILE A 144 -8.95 12.96 -7.25
CA ILE A 144 -8.49 13.14 -5.86
C ILE A 144 -8.75 14.57 -5.38
N PHE A 145 -8.75 15.53 -6.30
CA PHE A 145 -8.98 16.95 -6.02
C PHE A 145 -10.44 17.39 -6.17
N GLY A 146 -11.34 16.45 -6.48
CA GLY A 146 -12.77 16.73 -6.70
C GLY A 146 -13.03 17.76 -7.82
N ASP A 147 -14.27 18.24 -7.87
CA ASP A 147 -14.71 19.21 -8.89
C ASP A 147 -14.24 20.65 -8.59
N ALA A 148 -13.74 20.90 -7.38
CA ALA A 148 -13.42 22.24 -6.89
C ALA A 148 -12.19 22.89 -7.55
N PHE A 149 -11.29 22.08 -8.11
CA PHE A 149 -10.12 22.54 -8.84
C PHE A 149 -10.20 22.15 -10.30
N ASP A 150 -11.37 22.27 -10.94
CA ASP A 150 -11.48 22.19 -12.40
C ASP A 150 -10.90 23.46 -13.05
N VAL A 151 -9.58 23.57 -13.07
CA VAL A 151 -8.86 24.66 -13.73
C VAL A 151 -8.20 24.11 -14.98
N ALA A 152 -8.65 24.56 -16.16
CA ALA A 152 -8.15 24.09 -17.46
C ALA A 152 -6.63 24.31 -17.67
N ALA A 153 -5.98 25.11 -16.82
CA ALA A 153 -4.55 25.41 -16.83
C ALA A 153 -3.76 24.74 -15.68
N ALA A 154 -4.35 23.79 -14.95
CA ALA A 154 -3.69 23.08 -13.86
C ALA A 154 -2.97 21.81 -14.36
N HIS A 155 -1.73 21.63 -13.92
CA HIS A 155 -0.97 20.40 -14.15
C HIS A 155 -1.12 19.47 -12.93
N TYR A 156 -1.75 18.32 -13.14
CA TYR A 156 -1.91 17.29 -12.10
C TYR A 156 -0.81 16.25 -12.24
N SER A 157 -0.15 15.92 -11.13
CA SER A 157 0.85 14.86 -11.09
C SER A 157 0.61 13.90 -9.93
N LEU A 158 1.04 12.66 -10.12
CA LEU A 158 0.89 11.58 -9.16
C LEU A 158 1.86 11.78 -7.98
N GLY A 159 1.34 11.74 -6.76
CA GLY A 159 2.15 11.82 -5.55
C GLY A 159 2.84 10.51 -5.20
N TYR A 160 3.94 10.61 -4.43
CA TYR A 160 4.73 9.46 -4.00
C TYR A 160 3.95 8.46 -3.14
N GLY A 161 3.01 8.93 -2.32
CA GLY A 161 2.14 8.10 -1.48
C GLY A 161 1.24 7.20 -2.31
N LEU A 162 0.63 7.72 -3.37
CA LEU A 162 -0.21 6.92 -4.27
C LEU A 162 0.62 5.91 -5.06
N ALA A 163 1.80 6.30 -5.55
CA ALA A 163 2.74 5.38 -6.20
C ALA A 163 3.14 4.24 -5.25
N LEU A 164 3.51 4.58 -4.01
CA LEU A 164 3.88 3.61 -2.99
C LEU A 164 2.73 2.65 -2.69
N ALA A 165 1.50 3.15 -2.56
CA ALA A 165 0.31 2.32 -2.34
C ALA A 165 0.08 1.33 -3.50
N CYS A 166 0.22 1.77 -4.76
CA CYS A 166 0.10 0.91 -5.94
C CYS A 166 1.15 -0.21 -5.94
N ILE A 167 2.42 0.14 -5.69
CA ILE A 167 3.51 -0.84 -5.69
C ILE A 167 3.33 -1.83 -4.53
N THR A 168 2.99 -1.33 -3.35
CA THR A 168 2.84 -2.15 -2.13
C THR A 168 1.67 -3.13 -2.26
N THR A 169 0.54 -2.72 -2.87
CA THR A 169 -0.58 -3.63 -3.13
C THR A 169 -0.19 -4.77 -4.08
N ILE A 170 0.56 -4.48 -5.16
CA ILE A 170 1.08 -5.52 -6.07
C ILE A 170 2.01 -6.50 -5.34
N VAL A 171 2.93 -5.97 -4.51
CA VAL A 171 3.83 -6.80 -3.68
C VAL A 171 3.04 -7.68 -2.72
N LEU A 172 1.99 -7.14 -2.08
CA LEU A 172 1.13 -7.90 -1.17
C LEU A 172 0.36 -9.02 -1.88
N ILE A 173 -0.07 -8.82 -3.13
CA ILE A 173 -0.66 -9.90 -3.94
C ILE A 173 0.36 -11.02 -4.12
N ALA A 174 1.59 -10.69 -4.54
CA ALA A 174 2.64 -11.67 -4.74
C ALA A 174 2.99 -12.43 -3.44
N LEU A 175 3.05 -11.72 -2.31
CA LEU A 175 3.28 -12.33 -0.99
C LEU A 175 2.12 -13.23 -0.56
N GLY A 176 0.87 -12.82 -0.78
CA GLY A 176 -0.30 -13.65 -0.52
C GLY A 176 -0.28 -14.95 -1.33
N VAL A 177 0.00 -14.85 -2.63
CA VAL A 177 0.15 -16.03 -3.51
C VAL A 177 1.31 -16.92 -3.08
N ALA A 178 2.47 -16.34 -2.74
CA ALA A 178 3.61 -17.10 -2.23
C ALA A 178 3.27 -17.83 -0.93
N GLY A 179 2.52 -17.17 -0.03
CA GLY A 179 2.00 -17.78 1.19
C GLY A 179 1.11 -19.00 0.92
N LEU A 180 0.23 -18.92 -0.08
CA LEU A 180 -0.61 -20.04 -0.50
C LEU A 180 0.18 -21.21 -1.05
N VAL A 181 1.18 -20.94 -1.90
CA VAL A 181 2.04 -21.98 -2.47
C VAL A 181 2.83 -22.71 -1.37
N LEU A 182 3.26 -21.99 -0.33
CA LEU A 182 3.98 -22.57 0.80
C LEU A 182 3.12 -23.43 1.74
N GLU A 183 1.80 -23.22 1.78
CA GLU A 183 0.88 -24.01 2.62
C GLU A 183 0.30 -25.22 1.88
N ARG A 184 0.36 -25.27 0.53
CA ARG A 184 -0.06 -26.45 -0.22
C ARG A 184 0.88 -27.63 0.07
N PRO A 185 0.39 -28.77 0.59
CA PRO A 185 1.22 -29.96 0.72
C PRO A 185 1.66 -30.39 -0.67
N VAL A 186 2.98 -30.47 -0.89
CA VAL A 186 3.54 -31.17 -2.04
C VAL A 186 3.04 -32.61 -1.94
N ALA A 187 2.06 -32.96 -2.77
CA ALA A 187 1.58 -34.33 -2.91
C ALA A 187 2.80 -35.20 -3.22
N ARG A 188 3.21 -36.01 -2.24
CA ARG A 188 4.17 -37.11 -2.38
C ARG A 188 3.39 -38.41 -2.33
#